data_AF-A0A1I3Y683-F1
#
_entry.id   AF-A0A1I3Y683-F1
#
_cell.length_a   1.000
_cell.length_b   1.000
_cell.length_c   1.000
_cell.angle_alpha   90.00
_cell.angle_beta   90.00
_cell.angle_gamma   90.00
#
_symmetry.space_group_name_H-M   'P 1'
#
loop_
_entity.id
_entity.type
_entity.pdbx_description
1 polymer ?
#
loop_
_entity_poly.entity_id
_entity_poly.type
_entity_poly.pdbx_seq_one_letter_code
_entity_poly.pdbx_strand_id
1 'polypeptide(L)'
;MTRAILGASLLLVLAACGHTENPGPAPLDLATVDWAEAVVPGDLCLTPQPVQLHDGTATVVDEQWGNLIYGLGDRRPTYGDLTGDGLEEAGIDVYCVPEGAGGSAVISRGFLIFDGSSGVYRSIGAITAVHPRVPGLAQPFVESIEIEPGRITAHEKFFAESDPSCCPGNDAVTTWTFDGTSLTHGPAAVG
;
A
#
# COMPACT_ATOMS: atom_id res chain seq x y z
N MET A 1 -2.44 -64.22 55.05
CA MET A 1 -3.84 -63.82 54.77
C MET A 1 -4.10 -62.54 55.55
N THR A 2 -4.52 -61.38 55.08
CA THR A 2 -4.79 -60.75 53.78
C THR A 2 -4.93 -59.26 54.16
N ARG A 3 -4.14 -58.33 53.61
CA ARG A 3 -4.35 -56.88 53.81
C ARG A 3 -4.83 -56.28 52.49
N ALA A 4 -6.08 -55.81 52.46
CA ALA A 4 -6.67 -55.08 51.35
C ALA A 4 -6.47 -53.58 51.57
N ILE A 5 -5.94 -52.87 50.57
CA ILE A 5 -5.87 -51.41 50.53
C ILE A 5 -6.89 -50.95 49.49
N LEU A 6 -7.94 -50.26 49.94
CA LEU A 6 -8.89 -49.56 49.06
C LEU A 6 -8.22 -48.28 48.53
N GLY A 7 -8.01 -48.19 47.22
CA GLY A 7 -7.67 -46.94 46.54
C GLY A 7 -8.95 -46.17 46.20
N ALA A 8 -9.08 -44.96 46.74
CA ALA A 8 -10.13 -44.02 46.35
C ALA A 8 -9.65 -43.22 45.13
N SER A 9 -10.26 -43.48 43.97
CA SER A 9 -10.04 -42.70 42.75
C SER A 9 -10.83 -41.39 42.82
N LEU A 10 -10.11 -40.28 42.94
CA LEU A 10 -10.66 -38.93 42.90
C LEU A 10 -10.86 -38.52 41.43
N LEU A 11 -12.11 -38.46 40.97
CA LEU A 11 -12.48 -37.92 39.67
C LEU A 11 -12.49 -36.39 39.75
N LEU A 12 -11.47 -35.74 39.16
CA LEU A 12 -11.46 -34.30 38.95
C LEU A 12 -12.30 -33.97 37.71
N VAL A 13 -13.46 -33.35 37.90
CA VAL A 13 -14.27 -32.79 36.80
C VAL A 13 -13.72 -31.40 36.49
N LEU A 14 -12.93 -31.28 35.42
CA LEU A 14 -12.52 -29.99 34.87
C LEU A 14 -13.71 -29.39 34.11
N ALA A 15 -14.38 -28.42 34.73
CA ALA A 15 -15.31 -27.55 34.02
C ALA A 15 -14.51 -26.66 33.07
N ALA A 16 -14.55 -26.97 31.77
CA ALA A 16 -14.02 -26.09 30.74
C ALA A 16 -14.94 -24.87 30.62
N CYS A 17 -14.52 -23.73 31.16
CA CYS A 17 -15.09 -22.44 30.79
C CYS A 17 -14.76 -22.22 29.30
N GLY A 18 -15.73 -22.51 28.43
CA GLY A 18 -15.65 -22.14 27.02
C GLY A 18 -15.48 -20.63 26.93
N HIS A 19 -14.29 -20.19 26.54
CA HIS A 19 -14.07 -18.81 26.17
C HIS A 19 -14.79 -18.64 24.83
N THR A 20 -15.92 -17.92 24.83
CA THR A 20 -16.46 -17.37 23.59
C THR A 20 -15.45 -16.32 23.11
N GLU A 21 -14.48 -16.77 22.32
CA GLU A 21 -13.64 -15.92 21.51
C GLU A 21 -14.60 -15.18 20.58
N ASN A 22 -14.77 -13.88 20.78
CA ASN A 22 -15.55 -13.07 19.88
C ASN A 22 -14.75 -13.05 18.57
N PRO A 23 -15.21 -13.71 17.49
CA PRO A 23 -14.47 -13.65 16.24
C PRO A 23 -14.37 -12.18 15.87
N GLY A 24 -13.15 -11.73 15.55
CA GLY A 24 -12.93 -10.36 15.10
C GLY A 24 -13.82 -10.03 13.89
N PRO A 25 -13.87 -8.75 13.47
CA PRO A 25 -14.56 -8.37 12.24
C PRO A 25 -14.13 -9.29 11.09
N ALA A 26 -15.08 -9.67 10.24
CA ALA A 26 -14.74 -10.40 9.03
C ALA A 26 -13.81 -9.53 8.15
N PRO A 27 -12.86 -10.14 7.44
CA PRO A 27 -12.00 -9.40 6.50
C PRO A 27 -12.82 -8.59 5.48
N LEU A 28 -12.30 -7.43 5.11
CA LEU A 28 -12.90 -6.56 4.11
C LEU A 28 -12.41 -6.98 2.72
N ASP A 29 -13.33 -7.17 1.79
CA ASP A 29 -13.00 -7.33 0.38
C ASP A 29 -12.60 -5.97 -0.23
N LEU A 30 -11.30 -5.77 -0.45
CA LEU A 30 -10.75 -4.53 -1.00
C LEU A 30 -11.18 -4.24 -2.45
N ALA A 31 -11.71 -5.24 -3.17
CA ALA A 31 -12.29 -5.03 -4.50
C ALA A 31 -13.64 -4.28 -4.45
N THR A 32 -14.26 -4.22 -3.26
CA THR A 32 -15.55 -3.54 -3.05
C THR A 32 -15.42 -2.12 -2.50
N VAL A 33 -14.20 -1.69 -2.18
CA VAL A 33 -13.93 -0.34 -1.65
C VAL A 33 -14.12 0.70 -2.75
N ASP A 34 -14.87 1.76 -2.43
CA ASP A 34 -14.95 2.95 -3.28
C ASP A 34 -13.73 3.83 -3.07
N TRP A 35 -12.69 3.58 -3.86
CA TRP A 35 -11.42 4.32 -3.78
C TRP A 35 -11.56 5.80 -4.12
N ALA A 36 -12.62 6.21 -4.84
CA ALA A 36 -12.85 7.61 -5.15
C ALA A 36 -13.26 8.44 -3.92
N GLU A 37 -13.82 7.77 -2.89
CA GLU A 37 -14.25 8.36 -1.61
C GLU A 37 -13.40 7.85 -0.43
N ALA A 38 -12.22 7.29 -0.70
CA ALA A 38 -11.37 6.73 0.35
C ALA A 38 -10.60 7.81 1.14
N VAL A 39 -10.24 7.47 2.38
CA VAL A 39 -9.23 8.20 3.16
C VAL A 39 -7.87 7.57 2.90
N VAL A 40 -6.93 8.34 2.37
CA VAL A 40 -5.59 7.86 2.00
C VAL A 40 -4.49 8.55 2.82
N PRO A 41 -3.31 7.94 3.00
CA PRO A 41 -2.17 8.61 3.61
C PRO A 41 -1.74 9.85 2.81
N GLY A 42 -1.43 10.92 3.53
CA GLY A 42 -1.07 12.20 2.95
C GLY A 42 0.38 12.35 2.50
N ASP A 43 1.28 11.46 2.92
CA ASP A 43 2.73 11.66 2.81
C ASP A 43 3.22 11.80 1.36
N LEU A 44 2.57 11.10 0.41
CA LEU A 44 2.86 11.24 -1.02
C LEU A 44 2.60 12.64 -1.58
N CYS A 45 1.77 13.43 -0.90
CA CYS A 45 1.49 14.81 -1.25
C CYS A 45 1.87 15.78 -0.12
N LEU A 46 2.96 15.45 0.59
CA LEU A 46 3.67 16.33 1.51
C LEU A 46 2.84 16.77 2.74
N THR A 47 1.76 16.07 3.06
CA THR A 47 0.95 16.35 4.26
C THR A 47 0.99 15.18 5.24
N PRO A 48 1.23 15.44 6.55
CA PRO A 48 1.23 14.38 7.56
C PRO A 48 -0.19 13.94 7.97
N GLN A 49 -1.23 14.57 7.42
CA GLN A 49 -2.62 14.26 7.74
C GLN A 49 -3.21 13.30 6.70
N PRO A 50 -4.11 12.39 7.09
CA PRO A 50 -4.91 11.64 6.14
C PRO A 50 -5.70 12.57 5.22
N VAL A 51 -5.88 12.14 3.98
CA VAL A 51 -6.55 12.90 2.92
C VAL A 51 -7.83 12.17 2.53
N GLN A 52 -8.97 12.83 2.73
CA GLN A 52 -10.26 12.35 2.24
C GLN A 52 -10.38 12.71 0.76
N LEU A 53 -10.48 11.69 -0.10
CA LEU A 53 -10.80 11.88 -1.50
C LEU A 53 -12.30 12.13 -1.67
N HIS A 54 -12.63 12.95 -2.66
CA HIS A 54 -13.98 13.17 -3.17
C HIS A 54 -13.92 13.10 -4.68
N ASP A 55 -14.71 12.22 -5.29
CA ASP A 55 -14.67 11.91 -6.72
C ASP A 55 -13.24 11.58 -7.21
N GLY A 56 -12.44 10.93 -6.35
CA GLY A 56 -11.07 10.50 -6.65
C GLY A 56 -10.00 11.56 -6.51
N THR A 57 -10.32 12.75 -6.00
CA THR A 57 -9.35 13.83 -5.80
C THR A 57 -9.52 14.57 -4.48
N ALA A 58 -8.49 15.27 -4.05
CA ALA A 58 -8.52 16.19 -2.92
C ALA A 58 -7.51 17.32 -3.13
N THR A 59 -7.79 18.47 -2.54
CA THR A 59 -6.83 19.58 -2.45
C THR A 59 -6.14 19.53 -1.11
N VAL A 60 -4.80 19.56 -1.13
CA VAL A 60 -3.96 19.71 0.06
C VAL A 60 -3.14 20.99 -0.06
N VAL A 61 -2.71 21.56 1.07
CA VAL A 61 -1.93 22.80 1.10
C VAL A 61 -0.54 22.50 1.63
N ASP A 62 0.47 22.92 0.88
CA ASP A 62 1.88 22.83 1.23
C ASP A 62 2.52 24.22 1.28
N GLU A 63 3.48 24.42 2.18
CA GLU A 63 4.12 25.73 2.40
C GLU A 63 4.98 26.18 1.21
N GLN A 64 5.60 25.24 0.50
CA GLN A 64 6.50 25.51 -0.63
C GLN A 64 5.74 25.62 -1.95
N TRP A 65 4.72 24.78 -2.15
CA TRP A 65 4.03 24.63 -3.43
C TRP A 65 2.63 25.25 -3.47
N GLY A 66 2.08 25.66 -2.32
CA GLY A 66 0.71 26.16 -2.24
C GLY A 66 -0.30 25.03 -2.36
N ASN A 67 -1.33 25.22 -3.17
CA ASN A 67 -2.35 24.20 -3.39
C ASN A 67 -1.78 23.06 -4.25
N LEU A 68 -1.95 21.84 -3.77
CA LEU A 68 -1.64 20.60 -4.47
C LEU A 68 -2.91 19.80 -4.69
N ILE A 69 -3.00 19.11 -5.81
CA ILE A 69 -4.02 18.12 -6.11
C ILE A 69 -3.44 16.73 -5.81
N TYR A 70 -4.03 16.07 -4.82
CA TYR A 70 -3.88 14.64 -4.58
C TYR A 70 -4.98 13.93 -5.37
N GLY A 71 -4.65 12.98 -6.23
CA GLY A 71 -5.66 12.25 -6.98
C GLY A 71 -5.32 10.79 -7.22
N LEU A 72 -6.36 10.01 -7.55
CA LEU A 72 -6.20 8.69 -8.14
C LEU A 72 -5.63 8.83 -9.55
N GLY A 73 -4.62 8.03 -9.86
CA GLY A 73 -4.07 7.96 -11.21
C GLY A 73 -4.98 7.24 -12.20
N ASP A 74 -4.49 7.08 -13.43
CA ASP A 74 -5.26 6.47 -14.52
C ASP A 74 -5.22 4.94 -14.51
N ARG A 75 -4.42 4.34 -13.63
CA ARG A 75 -4.31 2.89 -13.51
C ARG A 75 -5.40 2.32 -12.61
N ARG A 76 -5.94 1.18 -13.04
CA ARG A 76 -6.89 0.42 -12.23
C ARG A 76 -6.20 -0.08 -10.95
N PRO A 77 -6.94 -0.27 -9.85
CA PRO A 77 -6.43 -0.99 -8.69
C PRO A 77 -5.80 -2.33 -9.09
N THR A 78 -4.64 -2.63 -8.51
CA THR A 78 -3.96 -3.92 -8.64
C THR A 78 -4.17 -4.72 -7.38
N TYR A 79 -4.43 -6.03 -7.49
CA TYR A 79 -4.70 -6.89 -6.35
C TYR A 79 -3.73 -8.07 -6.33
N GLY A 80 -3.36 -8.53 -5.14
CA GLY A 80 -2.59 -9.74 -4.93
C GLY A 80 -2.31 -10.01 -3.45
N ASP A 81 -2.07 -11.28 -3.11
CA ASP A 81 -1.81 -11.73 -1.74
C ASP A 81 -0.34 -11.46 -1.36
N LEU A 82 -0.06 -10.22 -0.92
CA LEU A 82 1.25 -9.77 -0.46
C LEU A 82 1.60 -10.37 0.90
N THR A 83 0.63 -10.47 1.80
CA THR A 83 0.86 -10.93 3.18
C THR A 83 0.97 -12.45 3.29
N GLY A 84 0.50 -13.19 2.29
CA GLY A 84 0.49 -14.65 2.26
C GLY A 84 -0.62 -15.26 3.13
N ASP A 85 -1.64 -14.48 3.49
CA ASP A 85 -2.76 -14.93 4.34
C ASP A 85 -3.97 -15.44 3.54
N GLY A 86 -3.88 -15.39 2.21
CA GLY A 86 -4.93 -15.80 1.28
C GLY A 86 -5.98 -14.73 0.99
N LEU A 87 -5.81 -13.51 1.51
CA LEU A 87 -6.56 -12.31 1.14
C LEU A 87 -5.70 -11.43 0.24
N GLU A 88 -6.34 -10.68 -0.65
CA GLU A 88 -5.61 -9.78 -1.53
C GLU A 88 -5.43 -8.41 -0.88
N GLU A 89 -4.20 -7.91 -0.91
CA GLU A 89 -3.89 -6.49 -0.76
C GLU A 89 -4.23 -5.72 -2.04
N ALA A 90 -4.54 -4.44 -1.89
CA ALA A 90 -4.83 -3.54 -3.00
C ALA A 90 -3.70 -2.51 -3.17
N GLY A 91 -3.23 -2.35 -4.40
CA GLY A 91 -2.35 -1.28 -4.82
C GLY A 91 -3.10 -0.22 -5.62
N ILE A 92 -3.13 1.01 -5.12
CA ILE A 92 -3.91 2.12 -5.66
C ILE A 92 -2.97 3.18 -6.22
N ASP A 93 -3.00 3.39 -7.54
CA ASP A 93 -2.24 4.43 -8.23
C ASP A 93 -2.72 5.80 -7.79
N VAL A 94 -1.78 6.63 -7.34
CA VAL A 94 -2.05 7.98 -6.87
C VAL A 94 -0.96 8.94 -7.34
N TYR A 95 -1.34 10.21 -7.47
CA TYR A 95 -0.43 11.29 -7.83
C TYR A 95 -0.62 12.51 -6.94
N CYS A 96 0.42 13.34 -6.92
CA CYS A 96 0.42 14.66 -6.34
C CYS A 96 1.02 15.66 -7.33
N VAL A 97 0.27 16.72 -7.64
CA VAL A 97 0.69 17.80 -8.56
C VAL A 97 0.34 19.16 -7.98
N PRO A 98 1.07 20.25 -8.29
CA PRO A 98 0.59 21.60 -8.03
C PRO A 98 -0.74 21.87 -8.73
N GLU A 99 -1.62 22.64 -8.10
CA GLU A 99 -2.85 23.09 -8.75
C GLU A 99 -2.51 23.93 -10.00
N GLY A 100 -3.21 23.67 -11.11
CA GLY A 100 -2.95 24.35 -12.40
C GLY A 100 -1.68 23.88 -13.13
N ALA A 101 -0.99 22.86 -12.62
CA ALA A 101 0.14 22.22 -13.28
C ALA A 101 -0.23 21.59 -14.63
N GLY A 102 0.65 21.73 -15.62
CA GLY A 102 0.65 20.87 -16.81
C GLY A 102 1.21 19.47 -16.49
N GLY A 103 1.02 18.51 -17.39
CA GLY A 103 1.32 17.09 -17.16
C GLY A 103 2.77 16.72 -16.78
N SER A 104 3.72 17.65 -16.84
CA SER A 104 5.12 17.45 -16.45
C SER A 104 5.45 17.86 -15.01
N ALA A 105 4.52 18.47 -14.27
CA ALA A 105 4.75 19.00 -12.92
C ALA A 105 4.26 18.04 -11.82
N VAL A 106 4.51 16.74 -12.01
CA VAL A 106 4.26 15.73 -10.97
C VAL A 106 5.29 15.90 -9.85
N ILE A 107 4.82 16.11 -8.62
CA ILE A 107 5.65 16.11 -7.41
C ILE A 107 5.97 14.67 -7.04
N SER A 108 4.95 13.82 -7.05
CA SER A 108 5.06 12.39 -6.75
C SER A 108 3.95 11.62 -7.47
N ARG A 109 4.25 10.39 -7.89
CA ARG A 109 3.28 9.40 -8.35
C ARG A 109 3.78 8.01 -7.97
N GLY A 110 2.86 7.17 -7.51
CA GLY A 110 3.17 5.82 -7.05
C GLY A 110 1.91 5.05 -6.68
N PHE A 111 2.08 3.95 -5.97
CA PHE A 111 0.98 3.11 -5.51
C PHE A 111 0.93 3.08 -3.99
N LEU A 112 -0.25 3.33 -3.41
CA LEU A 112 -0.51 3.04 -2.01
C LEU A 112 -0.94 1.58 -1.87
N ILE A 113 -0.36 0.87 -0.90
CA ILE A 113 -0.69 -0.53 -0.62
C ILE A 113 -1.60 -0.60 0.60
N PHE A 114 -2.71 -1.32 0.47
CA PHE A 114 -3.73 -1.48 1.50
C PHE A 114 -3.97 -2.94 1.85
N ASP A 115 -4.17 -3.20 3.14
CA ASP A 115 -4.56 -4.49 3.72
C ASP A 115 -5.98 -4.38 4.29
N GLY A 116 -6.80 -5.41 4.05
CA GLY A 116 -8.20 -5.51 4.49
C GLY A 116 -8.46 -6.59 5.55
N SER A 117 -7.42 -7.34 5.98
CA SER A 117 -7.53 -8.50 6.87
C SER A 117 -8.23 -8.21 8.20
N SER A 118 -8.16 -6.97 8.68
CA SER A 118 -8.79 -6.53 9.94
C SER A 118 -10.26 -6.12 9.84
N GLY A 119 -10.88 -6.24 8.65
CA GLY A 119 -12.26 -5.81 8.38
C GLY A 119 -12.41 -4.32 8.07
N VAL A 120 -11.31 -3.57 8.10
CA VAL A 120 -11.18 -2.20 7.59
C VAL A 120 -9.92 -2.13 6.75
N TYR A 121 -9.92 -1.29 5.70
CA TYR A 121 -8.71 -1.08 4.93
C TYR A 121 -7.72 -0.22 5.73
N ARG A 122 -6.44 -0.59 5.71
CA ARG A 122 -5.34 0.21 6.27
C ARG A 122 -4.20 0.27 5.27
N SER A 123 -3.54 1.41 5.13
CA SER A 123 -2.33 1.46 4.32
C SER A 123 -1.18 0.78 5.05
N ILE A 124 -0.43 -0.05 4.33
CA ILE A 124 0.77 -0.75 4.81
C ILE A 124 2.06 -0.26 4.15
N GLY A 125 1.94 0.71 3.23
CA GLY A 125 3.07 1.44 2.67
C GLY A 125 2.76 2.09 1.33
N ALA A 126 3.79 2.74 0.77
CA ALA A 126 3.74 3.37 -0.54
C ALA A 126 4.90 2.88 -1.40
N ILE A 127 4.60 2.62 -2.67
CA ILE A 127 5.55 2.20 -3.70
C ILE A 127 5.79 3.39 -4.61
N THR A 128 6.95 4.02 -4.49
CA THR A 128 7.38 5.16 -5.31
C THR A 128 8.59 4.78 -6.14
N ALA A 129 8.90 5.59 -7.16
CA ALA A 129 10.11 5.36 -7.94
C ALA A 129 11.36 5.48 -7.06
N VAL A 130 12.26 4.51 -7.18
CA VAL A 130 13.56 4.49 -6.51
C VAL A 130 14.65 5.02 -7.44
N HIS A 131 14.41 5.02 -8.75
CA HIS A 131 15.35 5.59 -9.71
C HIS A 131 15.70 7.04 -9.33
N PRO A 132 17.00 7.41 -9.30
CA PRO A 132 17.40 8.74 -8.87
C PRO A 132 16.83 9.85 -9.75
N ARG A 133 16.29 10.88 -9.11
CA ARG A 133 15.89 12.11 -9.81
C ARG A 133 17.13 12.83 -10.35
N VAL A 134 17.09 13.20 -11.63
CA VAL A 134 18.07 14.09 -12.25
C VAL A 134 17.57 15.53 -12.21
N PRO A 135 18.34 16.49 -11.66
CA PRO A 135 17.96 17.91 -11.66
C PRO A 135 17.69 18.44 -13.08
N GLY A 136 16.59 19.17 -13.26
CA GLY A 136 16.18 19.69 -14.55
C GLY A 136 15.29 18.76 -15.37
N LEU A 137 15.17 17.49 -14.97
CA LEU A 137 14.22 16.53 -15.57
C LEU A 137 12.98 16.36 -14.68
N ALA A 138 11.91 15.85 -15.29
CA ALA A 138 10.69 15.48 -14.57
C ALA A 138 10.95 14.31 -13.60
N GLN A 139 10.09 14.19 -12.58
CA GLN A 139 10.22 13.15 -11.56
C GLN A 139 10.01 11.76 -12.17
N PRO A 140 10.87 10.77 -11.85
CA PRO A 140 10.56 9.37 -12.06
C PRO A 140 9.26 8.97 -11.34
N PHE A 141 8.56 7.97 -11.86
CA PHE A 141 7.33 7.46 -11.26
C PHE A 141 7.16 5.96 -11.50
N VAL A 142 6.33 5.33 -10.68
CA VAL A 142 5.93 3.93 -10.87
C VAL A 142 4.76 3.89 -11.85
N GLU A 143 4.92 3.22 -12.98
CA GLU A 143 3.87 3.05 -14.00
C GLU A 143 2.91 1.90 -13.66
N SER A 144 3.45 0.80 -13.14
CA SER A 144 2.66 -0.36 -12.76
C SER A 144 3.36 -1.17 -11.66
N ILE A 145 2.57 -1.99 -10.98
CA ILE A 145 3.06 -2.93 -9.99
C ILE A 145 2.49 -4.33 -10.25
N GLU A 146 3.20 -5.34 -9.76
CA GLU A 146 2.73 -6.71 -9.61
C GLU A 146 2.85 -7.08 -8.14
N ILE A 147 1.79 -7.67 -7.57
CA ILE A 147 1.73 -8.03 -6.15
C ILE A 147 1.76 -9.56 -6.03
N GLU A 148 2.75 -10.07 -5.33
CA GLU A 148 2.97 -11.49 -5.06
C GLU A 148 3.25 -11.71 -3.56
N PRO A 149 3.15 -12.94 -3.04
CA PRO A 149 3.48 -13.22 -1.64
C PRO A 149 4.88 -12.74 -1.25
N GLY A 150 4.91 -11.80 -0.29
CA GLY A 150 6.10 -11.17 0.26
C GLY A 150 6.81 -10.18 -0.67
N ARG A 151 6.29 -9.90 -1.87
CA ARG A 151 6.98 -9.09 -2.88
C ARG A 151 6.04 -8.22 -3.73
N ILE A 152 6.49 -7.00 -4.01
CA ILE A 152 5.95 -6.17 -5.09
C ILE A 152 7.04 -5.91 -6.12
N THR A 153 6.73 -6.17 -7.40
CA THR A 153 7.58 -5.74 -8.52
C THR A 153 7.03 -4.43 -9.07
N ALA A 154 7.81 -3.35 -8.98
CA ALA A 154 7.45 -2.04 -9.48
C ALA A 154 8.16 -1.75 -10.81
N HIS A 155 7.38 -1.34 -11.81
CA HIS A 155 7.89 -0.89 -13.11
C HIS A 155 7.91 0.63 -13.11
N GLU A 156 9.10 1.21 -13.20
CA GLU A 156 9.35 2.63 -13.11
C GLU A 156 9.64 3.24 -14.47
N LYS A 157 9.18 4.47 -14.67
CA LYS A 157 9.55 5.32 -15.79
C LYS A 157 10.46 6.45 -15.32
N PHE A 158 11.47 6.76 -16.13
CA PHE A 158 12.33 7.93 -15.91
C PHE A 158 12.76 8.59 -17.22
N PHE A 159 13.24 9.83 -17.10
CA PHE A 159 13.52 10.72 -18.23
C PHE A 159 15.02 10.74 -18.55
N ALA A 160 15.36 10.67 -19.83
CA ALA A 160 16.63 11.11 -20.37
C ALA A 160 16.56 12.61 -20.75
N GLU A 161 17.72 13.25 -20.93
CA GLU A 161 17.78 14.66 -21.38
C GLU A 161 17.12 14.89 -22.74
N SER A 162 17.08 13.86 -23.59
CA SER A 162 16.43 13.89 -24.90
C SER A 162 14.91 13.75 -24.84
N ASP A 163 14.35 13.35 -23.70
CA ASP A 163 12.93 13.02 -23.60
C ASP A 163 12.09 14.31 -23.55
N PRO A 164 10.95 14.36 -24.25
CA PRO A 164 9.99 15.42 -24.03
C PRO A 164 9.44 15.31 -22.60
N SER A 165 9.18 16.45 -21.96
CA SER A 165 8.75 16.50 -20.54
C SER A 165 7.45 15.76 -20.23
N CYS A 166 6.67 15.37 -21.25
CA CYS A 166 5.45 14.58 -21.11
C CYS A 166 5.67 13.07 -21.05
N CYS A 167 6.81 12.60 -21.56
CA CYS A 167 6.87 11.28 -22.18
C CYS A 167 8.24 10.64 -21.88
N PRO A 168 8.41 9.99 -20.72
CA PRO A 168 9.65 9.31 -20.37
C PRO A 168 9.91 8.15 -21.33
N GLY A 169 11.16 8.02 -21.78
CA GLY A 169 11.59 6.99 -22.73
C GLY A 169 12.25 5.77 -22.09
N ASN A 170 12.54 5.80 -20.80
CA ASN A 170 13.35 4.79 -20.13
C ASN A 170 12.59 4.07 -19.02
N ASP A 171 13.02 2.83 -18.77
CA ASP A 171 12.39 1.88 -17.86
C ASP A 171 13.37 1.39 -16.80
N ALA A 172 12.89 1.24 -15.57
CA ALA A 172 13.58 0.52 -14.52
C ALA A 172 12.62 -0.42 -13.79
N VAL A 173 13.15 -1.46 -13.17
CA VAL A 173 12.38 -2.39 -12.34
C VAL A 173 12.95 -2.40 -10.94
N THR A 174 12.08 -2.24 -9.95
CA THR A 174 12.45 -2.29 -8.53
C THR A 174 11.64 -3.37 -7.84
N THR A 175 12.32 -4.24 -7.11
CA THR A 175 11.68 -5.22 -6.23
C THR A 175 11.56 -4.67 -4.81
N TRP A 176 10.34 -4.65 -4.30
CA TRP A 176 10.01 -4.34 -2.91
C TRP A 176 9.66 -5.63 -2.17
N THR A 177 10.23 -5.83 -0.98
CA THR A 177 10.01 -6.97 -0.10
C THR A 177 9.20 -6.53 1.10
N PHE A 178 8.17 -7.31 1.44
CA PHE A 178 7.37 -7.11 2.64
C PHE A 178 7.82 -8.07 3.74
N ASP A 179 8.17 -7.54 4.92
CA ASP A 179 8.66 -8.34 6.05
C ASP A 179 7.57 -8.69 7.09
N GLY A 180 6.31 -8.40 6.78
CA GLY A 180 5.17 -8.49 7.71
C GLY A 180 4.79 -7.15 8.35
N THR A 181 5.68 -6.15 8.29
CA THR A 181 5.46 -4.83 8.91
C THR A 181 5.77 -3.67 7.97
N SER A 182 6.77 -3.82 7.11
CA SER A 182 7.29 -2.75 6.29
C SER A 182 7.68 -3.23 4.88
N LEU A 183 7.61 -2.30 3.94
CA LEU A 183 8.08 -2.48 2.58
C LEU A 183 9.49 -1.90 2.46
N THR A 184 10.43 -2.72 2.02
CA THR A 184 11.83 -2.33 1.74
C THR A 184 12.18 -2.66 0.31
N HIS A 185 13.07 -1.90 -0.33
CA HIS A 185 13.37 -2.09 -1.74
C HIS A 185 14.84 -2.42 -2.00
N GLY A 186 15.07 -3.17 -3.08
CA GLY A 186 16.38 -3.28 -3.71
C GLY A 186 16.75 -2.02 -4.52
N PRO A 187 17.91 -2.02 -5.20
CA PRO A 187 18.22 -1.00 -6.18
C PRO A 187 17.30 -1.14 -7.41
N ALA A 188 17.02 -0.01 -8.08
CA ALA A 188 16.34 -0.01 -9.37
C ALA A 188 17.27 -0.60 -10.45
N ALA A 189 16.80 -1.63 -11.15
CA ALA A 189 17.50 -2.24 -12.28
C ALA A 189 17.04 -1.60 -13.59
N VAL A 190 17.97 -0.96 -14.32
CA VAL A 190 17.69 -0.35 -15.62
C VAL A 190 17.68 -1.44 -16.70
N GLY A 191 16.65 -1.42 -17.55
CA GLY A 191 16.47 -2.32 -18.70
C GLY A 191 17.21 -1.89 -19.95
#